data_AF-A0A5H2Y261-F1
#
_entry.id   AF-A0A5H2Y261-F1
#
_cell.length_a   1.000
_cell.length_b   1.000
_cell.length_c   1.000
_cell.angle_alpha   90.00
_cell.angle_beta   90.00
_cell.angle_gamma   90.00
#
_symmetry.space_group_name_H-M   'P 1'
#
loop_
_entity.id
_entity.type
_entity.pdbx_description
1 polymer ?
#
loop_
_entity_poly.entity_id
_entity_poly.type
_entity_poly.pdbx_seq_one_letter_code
_entity_poly.pdbx_strand_id
1 'polypeptide(L)'
;MSDSSITDTDKQTLKNAIAQYQNYTKQRYFHPLFNEGELALLTEWFGMHEPLIDADVNPLSQSYFATIGLYKEHFWQAHCQQNKLWQTKLQNKLTRYGDGIDAKLSELFLGELVSATKHRVFAHARPFTRQGAFTSARNFVTHTNSLQPNYRDWYALELLFHELSHVPFFNNERLKNSIEQTFVDYGIAEHARIWHPILFYTVGEVTRQAIANEHPDYLPYANKKNLYQGRWDYLTELERYWLPYINGQVSFDEALDNLAKAIKQRA
;
A
#
# COMPACT_ATOMS: atom_id res chain seq x y z
N MET A 1 5.21 -40.67 12.51
CA MET A 1 5.12 -39.24 12.14
C MET A 1 4.03 -38.66 13.04
N SER A 2 4.40 -37.90 14.07
CA SER A 2 3.43 -37.39 15.04
C SER A 2 2.55 -36.36 14.35
N ASP A 3 1.24 -36.56 14.47
CA ASP A 3 0.21 -35.63 14.06
C ASP A 3 0.37 -34.36 14.93
N SER A 4 1.14 -33.36 14.47
CA SER A 4 1.40 -32.14 15.24
C SER A 4 0.23 -31.17 15.12
N SER A 5 -0.91 -31.62 15.65
CA SER A 5 -2.06 -30.75 15.84
C SER A 5 -1.68 -29.70 16.86
N ILE A 6 -1.90 -28.43 16.51
CA ILE A 6 -1.65 -27.31 17.42
C ILE A 6 -2.46 -27.46 18.72
N THR A 7 -1.77 -27.48 19.87
CA THR A 7 -2.41 -27.67 21.17
C THR A 7 -3.22 -26.45 21.59
N ASP A 8 -4.10 -26.58 22.58
CA ASP A 8 -4.83 -25.42 23.10
C ASP A 8 -3.93 -24.41 23.81
N THR A 9 -2.84 -24.88 24.45
CA THR A 9 -1.79 -24.01 24.99
C THR A 9 -1.11 -23.23 23.88
N ASP A 10 -0.72 -23.87 22.78
CA ASP A 10 -0.08 -23.20 21.63
C ASP A 10 -1.01 -22.15 21.00
N LYS A 11 -2.29 -22.50 20.82
CA LYS A 11 -3.31 -21.56 20.36
C LYS A 11 -3.41 -20.35 21.28
N GLN A 12 -3.36 -20.55 22.60
CA GLN A 12 -3.44 -19.45 23.56
C GLN A 12 -2.18 -18.58 23.51
N THR A 13 -0.99 -19.17 23.39
CA THR A 13 0.28 -18.44 23.20
C THR A 13 0.23 -17.55 21.96
N LEU A 14 -0.21 -18.10 20.82
CA LEU A 14 -0.38 -17.33 19.58
C LEU A 14 -1.41 -16.21 19.72
N LYS A 15 -2.57 -16.48 20.35
CA LYS A 15 -3.61 -15.46 20.58
C LYS A 15 -3.09 -14.31 21.43
N ASN A 16 -2.34 -14.61 22.49
CA ASN A 16 -1.76 -13.59 23.37
C ASN A 16 -0.75 -12.71 22.61
N ALA A 17 0.13 -13.33 21.82
CA ALA A 17 1.09 -12.58 20.99
C ALA A 17 0.39 -11.71 19.94
N ILE A 18 -0.65 -12.22 19.28
CA ILE A 18 -1.47 -11.45 18.33
C ILE A 18 -2.16 -10.27 19.03
N ALA A 19 -2.75 -10.49 20.21
CA ALA A 19 -3.43 -9.43 20.95
C ALA A 19 -2.45 -8.34 21.41
N GLN A 20 -1.25 -8.72 21.87
CA GLN A 20 -0.19 -7.79 22.22
C GLN A 20 0.23 -6.98 21.00
N TYR A 21 0.58 -7.63 19.89
CA TYR A 21 0.91 -7.00 18.62
C TYR A 21 -0.19 -6.03 18.13
N GLN A 22 -1.46 -6.41 18.25
CA GLN A 22 -2.60 -5.53 17.95
C GLN A 22 -2.67 -4.31 18.85
N ASN A 23 -2.34 -4.42 20.14
CA ASN A 23 -2.37 -3.29 21.05
C ASN A 23 -1.32 -2.22 20.71
N TYR A 24 -0.12 -2.60 20.28
CA TYR A 24 0.88 -1.64 19.79
C TYR A 24 0.38 -0.84 18.58
N THR A 25 -0.55 -1.40 17.80
CA THR A 25 -0.97 -0.82 16.52
C THR A 25 -2.32 -0.14 16.51
N LYS A 26 -3.03 -0.18 17.63
CA LYS A 26 -4.20 0.64 17.87
C LYS A 26 -3.85 2.10 18.13
N GLN A 27 -2.57 2.43 18.35
CA GLN A 27 -2.16 3.80 18.62
C GLN A 27 -2.41 4.70 17.40
N ARG A 28 -2.94 5.91 17.63
CA ARG A 28 -3.42 6.84 16.59
C ARG A 28 -2.39 7.19 15.52
N TYR A 29 -1.09 7.10 15.84
CA TYR A 29 0.03 7.39 14.95
C TYR A 29 0.99 6.22 14.81
N PHE A 30 0.52 4.99 15.06
CA PHE A 30 1.34 3.83 14.82
C PHE A 30 1.58 3.66 13.32
N HIS A 31 2.85 3.61 12.93
CA HIS A 31 3.27 3.11 11.63
C HIS A 31 4.43 2.13 11.84
N PRO A 32 4.38 0.91 11.26
CA PRO A 32 5.36 -0.14 11.53
C PRO A 32 6.79 0.20 11.06
N LEU A 33 6.97 1.26 10.27
CA LEU A 33 8.28 1.72 9.79
C LEU A 33 8.67 3.14 10.24
N PHE A 34 7.76 3.93 10.82
CA PHE A 34 8.03 5.36 11.08
C PHE A 34 7.87 5.76 12.55
N ASN A 35 7.39 4.86 13.39
CA ASN A 35 7.31 5.11 14.83
C ASN A 35 8.66 4.77 15.47
N GLU A 36 9.03 5.42 16.58
CA GLU A 36 10.23 5.10 17.36
C GLU A 36 9.98 4.02 18.43
N GLY A 37 8.78 3.40 18.41
CA GLY A 37 8.41 2.35 19.34
C GLY A 37 9.07 0.99 19.04
N GLU A 38 9.12 0.14 20.07
CA GLU A 38 9.73 -1.20 20.07
C GLU A 38 9.37 -2.06 18.83
N LEU A 39 8.13 -1.96 18.35
CA LEU A 39 7.64 -2.72 17.21
C LEU A 39 8.22 -2.25 15.86
N ALA A 40 8.45 -0.95 15.70
CA ALA A 40 9.06 -0.41 14.50
C ALA A 40 10.55 -0.76 14.43
N LEU A 41 11.26 -0.66 15.57
CA LEU A 41 12.65 -1.13 15.71
C LEU A 41 12.77 -2.62 15.36
N LEU A 42 11.86 -3.44 15.90
CA LEU A 42 11.82 -4.87 15.60
C LEU A 42 11.52 -5.15 14.11
N THR A 43 10.63 -4.36 13.49
CA THR A 43 10.29 -4.49 12.06
C THR A 43 11.48 -4.11 11.17
N GLU A 44 12.17 -3.03 11.49
CA GLU A 44 13.39 -2.57 10.82
C GLU A 44 14.49 -3.63 10.90
N TRP A 45 14.71 -4.20 12.10
CA TRP A 45 15.67 -5.29 12.31
C TRP A 45 15.41 -6.48 11.38
N PHE A 46 14.16 -6.93 11.27
CA PHE A 46 13.81 -8.01 10.33
C PHE A 46 14.02 -7.63 8.87
N GLY A 47 13.82 -6.36 8.50
CA GLY A 47 14.10 -5.85 7.15
C GLY A 47 15.58 -5.91 6.77
N MET A 48 16.48 -5.78 7.75
CA MET A 48 17.93 -5.82 7.59
C MET A 48 18.50 -7.24 7.40
N HIS A 49 17.68 -8.29 7.59
CA HIS A 49 18.10 -9.71 7.53
C HIS A 49 19.12 -10.13 8.61
N GLU A 50 19.25 -9.33 9.66
CA GLU A 50 20.11 -9.68 10.79
C GLU A 50 19.41 -10.73 11.68
N PRO A 51 20.13 -11.76 12.16
CA PRO A 51 19.57 -12.66 13.14
C PRO A 51 19.20 -11.89 14.41
N LEU A 52 18.04 -12.21 14.99
CA LEU A 52 17.56 -11.58 16.22
C LEU A 52 18.35 -12.16 17.42
N ILE A 53 19.62 -11.81 17.56
CA ILE A 53 20.50 -12.29 18.64
C ILE A 53 20.79 -11.22 19.69
N ASP A 54 20.74 -9.94 19.31
CA ASP A 54 21.06 -8.79 20.17
C ASP A 54 19.88 -7.81 20.32
N ALA A 55 18.64 -8.26 20.04
CA ALA A 55 17.48 -7.40 20.21
C ALA A 55 17.17 -7.17 21.70
N ASP A 56 16.76 -5.94 22.03
CA ASP A 56 16.34 -5.59 23.39
C ASP A 56 15.30 -6.58 23.91
N VAL A 57 15.49 -7.01 25.17
CA VAL A 57 14.54 -7.88 25.85
C VAL A 57 13.36 -7.02 26.30
N ASN A 58 12.25 -7.12 25.58
CA ASN A 58 11.01 -6.43 25.86
C ASN A 58 9.82 -7.38 25.61
N PRO A 59 8.58 -6.98 25.97
CA PRO A 59 7.43 -7.84 25.81
C PRO A 59 7.19 -8.33 24.36
N LEU A 60 7.60 -7.59 23.33
CA LEU A 60 7.46 -8.00 21.92
C LEU A 60 8.50 -9.03 21.51
N SER A 61 9.78 -8.85 21.85
CA SER A 61 10.83 -9.82 21.55
C SER A 61 10.59 -11.14 22.29
N GLN A 62 10.12 -11.09 23.54
CA GLN A 62 9.69 -12.27 24.30
C GLN A 62 8.55 -13.03 23.58
N SER A 63 7.49 -12.33 23.17
CA SER A 63 6.39 -12.96 22.42
C SER A 63 6.82 -13.51 21.07
N TYR A 64 7.74 -12.85 20.37
CA TYR A 64 8.33 -13.37 19.14
C TYR A 64 9.03 -14.72 19.40
N PHE A 65 9.96 -14.79 20.36
CA PHE A 65 10.67 -16.03 20.65
C PHE A 65 9.76 -17.14 21.16
N ALA A 66 8.73 -16.80 21.94
CA ALA A 66 7.72 -17.75 22.40
C ALA A 66 6.85 -18.32 21.27
N THR A 67 6.74 -17.64 20.13
CA THR A 67 5.83 -18.04 19.03
C THR A 67 6.52 -18.46 17.75
N ILE A 68 7.78 -18.09 17.52
CA ILE A 68 8.47 -18.35 16.25
C ILE A 68 8.62 -19.83 15.95
N GLY A 69 8.83 -20.68 16.97
CA GLY A 69 8.87 -22.14 16.82
C GLY A 69 7.53 -22.69 16.31
N LEU A 70 6.44 -22.34 17.00
CA LEU A 70 5.07 -22.70 16.62
C LEU A 70 4.70 -22.20 15.22
N TYR A 71 5.13 -20.98 14.88
CA TYR A 71 4.92 -20.41 13.56
C TYR A 71 5.64 -21.21 12.46
N LYS A 72 6.92 -21.52 12.69
CA LYS A 72 7.75 -22.32 11.76
C LYS A 72 7.19 -23.70 11.55
N GLU A 73 6.70 -24.35 12.60
CA GLU A 73 6.15 -25.69 12.55
C GLU A 73 4.81 -25.76 11.81
N HIS A 74 3.86 -24.89 12.16
CA HIS A 74 2.47 -25.07 11.72
C HIS A 74 2.03 -24.17 10.56
N PHE A 75 2.70 -23.04 10.32
CA PHE A 75 2.18 -22.00 9.39
C PHE A 75 3.16 -21.62 8.29
N TRP A 76 4.46 -21.64 8.57
CA TRP A 76 5.49 -21.12 7.67
C TRP A 76 5.44 -21.73 6.27
N GLN A 77 5.35 -23.06 6.16
CA GLN A 77 5.34 -23.73 4.86
C GLN A 77 4.16 -23.26 3.98
N ALA A 78 2.95 -23.26 4.54
CA ALA A 78 1.75 -22.84 3.82
C ALA A 78 1.81 -21.34 3.44
N HIS A 79 2.26 -20.49 4.36
CA HIS A 79 2.43 -19.05 4.11
C HIS A 79 3.48 -18.76 3.05
N CYS A 80 4.62 -19.46 3.06
CA CYS A 80 5.66 -19.34 2.03
C CYS A 80 5.15 -19.79 0.66
N GLN A 81 4.42 -20.91 0.60
CA GLN A 81 3.83 -21.38 -0.66
C GLN A 81 2.84 -20.35 -1.23
N GLN A 82 1.97 -19.79 -0.38
CA GLN A 82 1.06 -18.73 -0.78
C GLN A 82 1.80 -17.49 -1.28
N ASN A 83 2.82 -17.01 -0.54
CA ASN A 83 3.61 -15.85 -0.94
C ASN A 83 4.27 -16.05 -2.32
N LYS A 84 4.88 -17.23 -2.54
CA LYS A 84 5.50 -17.59 -3.83
C LYS A 84 4.48 -17.65 -4.96
N LEU A 85 3.28 -18.20 -4.70
CA LEU A 85 2.21 -18.26 -5.69
C LEU A 85 1.71 -16.85 -6.06
N TRP A 86 1.49 -16.00 -5.05
CA TRP A 86 1.10 -14.61 -5.25
C TRP A 86 2.16 -13.85 -6.05
N GLN A 87 3.44 -13.99 -5.68
CA GLN A 87 4.56 -13.35 -6.37
C GLN A 87 4.68 -13.82 -7.81
N THR A 88 4.57 -15.12 -8.08
CA THR A 88 4.66 -15.66 -9.45
C THR A 88 3.54 -15.11 -10.33
N LYS A 89 2.31 -15.05 -9.82
CA LYS A 89 1.16 -14.50 -10.56
C LYS A 89 1.34 -13.01 -10.83
N LEU A 90 1.81 -12.23 -9.85
CA LEU A 90 2.06 -10.82 -10.03
C LEU A 90 3.22 -10.57 -11.00
N GLN A 91 4.30 -11.34 -10.91
CA GLN A 91 5.46 -11.22 -11.79
C GLN A 91 5.07 -11.39 -13.27
N ASN A 92 4.20 -12.35 -13.59
CA ASN A 92 3.70 -12.52 -14.95
C ASN A 92 2.95 -11.27 -15.47
N LYS A 93 2.20 -10.58 -14.61
CA LYS A 93 1.52 -9.34 -14.97
C LYS A 93 2.51 -8.18 -15.10
N LEU A 94 3.47 -8.07 -14.20
CA LEU A 94 4.53 -7.06 -14.25
C LEU A 94 5.37 -7.20 -15.53
N THR A 95 5.72 -8.42 -15.94
CA THR A 95 6.45 -8.65 -17.20
C THR A 95 5.68 -8.17 -18.43
N ARG A 96 4.34 -8.20 -18.39
CA ARG A 96 3.50 -7.82 -19.53
C ARG A 96 3.08 -6.35 -19.54
N TYR A 97 2.76 -5.79 -18.36
CA TYR A 97 2.15 -4.47 -18.22
C TYR A 97 2.98 -3.49 -17.39
N GLY A 98 4.01 -3.99 -16.69
CA GLY A 98 4.75 -3.23 -15.70
C GLY A 98 5.39 -1.99 -16.30
N ASP A 99 6.18 -2.14 -17.36
CA ASP A 99 6.91 -1.03 -17.98
C ASP A 99 5.96 0.06 -18.51
N GLY A 100 4.82 -0.33 -19.09
CA GLY A 100 3.84 0.63 -19.60
C GLY A 100 3.13 1.41 -18.48
N ILE A 101 2.75 0.72 -17.40
CA ILE A 101 2.13 1.37 -16.23
C ILE A 101 3.15 2.27 -15.52
N ASP A 102 4.38 1.79 -15.33
CA ASP A 102 5.46 2.55 -14.69
C ASP A 102 5.79 3.82 -15.46
N ALA A 103 5.97 3.72 -16.78
CA ALA A 103 6.24 4.88 -17.63
C ALA A 103 5.10 5.90 -17.55
N LYS A 104 3.84 5.44 -17.62
CA LYS A 104 2.69 6.34 -17.58
C LYS A 104 2.53 7.01 -16.22
N LEU A 105 2.69 6.27 -15.12
CA LEU A 105 2.61 6.84 -13.78
C LEU A 105 3.79 7.78 -13.48
N SER A 106 4.99 7.47 -13.99
CA SER A 106 6.15 8.35 -13.83
C SER A 106 5.94 9.70 -14.52
N GLU A 107 5.32 9.68 -15.71
CA GLU A 107 4.87 10.89 -16.41
C GLU A 107 3.85 11.67 -15.56
N LEU A 108 2.77 11.00 -15.13
CA LEU A 108 1.65 11.65 -14.43
C LEU A 108 2.01 12.17 -13.03
N PHE A 109 2.98 11.55 -12.37
CA PHE A 109 3.47 11.97 -11.05
C PHE A 109 4.75 12.83 -11.12
N LEU A 110 5.13 13.26 -12.33
CA LEU A 110 6.22 14.21 -12.56
C LEU A 110 7.55 13.75 -11.94
N GLY A 111 7.77 12.44 -11.86
CA GLY A 111 8.92 11.84 -11.19
C GLY A 111 8.99 10.35 -11.44
N GLU A 112 10.21 9.81 -11.45
CA GLU A 112 10.43 8.36 -11.58
C GLU A 112 9.71 7.62 -10.45
N LEU A 113 8.88 6.63 -10.80
CA LEU A 113 8.13 5.86 -9.81
C LEU A 113 9.11 5.15 -8.87
N VAL A 114 9.91 4.22 -9.41
CA VAL A 114 11.14 3.74 -8.78
C VAL A 114 11.98 2.90 -9.77
N SER A 115 13.30 2.98 -9.67
CA SER A 115 14.17 1.93 -10.22
C SER A 115 13.96 0.58 -9.50
N ALA A 116 13.73 -0.49 -10.27
CA ALA A 116 13.62 -1.87 -9.76
C ALA A 116 14.84 -2.32 -8.93
N THR A 117 15.99 -1.67 -9.07
CA THR A 117 17.20 -1.98 -8.28
C THR A 117 17.23 -1.29 -6.92
N LYS A 118 16.32 -0.34 -6.66
CA LYS A 118 16.27 0.46 -5.43
C LYS A 118 15.07 0.12 -4.54
N HIS A 119 13.94 -0.34 -5.09
CA HIS A 119 12.75 -0.68 -4.29
C HIS A 119 12.62 -2.16 -3.97
N ARG A 120 12.42 -2.48 -2.69
CA ARG A 120 12.20 -3.86 -2.23
C ARG A 120 10.73 -4.07 -1.88
N VAL A 121 10.14 -5.14 -2.42
CA VAL A 121 8.75 -5.53 -2.12
C VAL A 121 8.74 -6.82 -1.33
N PHE A 122 8.21 -6.77 -0.11
CA PHE A 122 8.04 -7.93 0.76
C PHE A 122 6.58 -8.37 0.77
N ALA A 123 6.33 -9.59 0.28
CA ALA A 123 5.02 -10.24 0.38
C ALA A 123 4.92 -11.03 1.69
N HIS A 124 3.86 -10.77 2.43
CA HIS A 124 3.58 -11.43 3.72
C HIS A 124 2.22 -12.11 3.65
N ALA A 125 2.09 -13.28 4.27
CA ALA A 125 0.80 -13.97 4.31
C ALA A 125 -0.25 -13.14 5.07
N ARG A 126 0.14 -12.52 6.19
CA ARG A 126 -0.71 -11.57 6.94
C ARG A 126 0.16 -10.50 7.60
N PRO A 127 0.59 -9.46 6.86
CA PRO A 127 1.16 -8.28 7.50
C PRO A 127 0.04 -7.50 8.21
N PHE A 128 0.43 -6.60 9.10
CA PHE A 128 -0.40 -5.70 9.92
C PHE A 128 -1.71 -5.10 9.34
N THR A 129 -2.50 -4.55 10.28
CA THR A 129 -3.59 -3.55 10.27
C THR A 129 -4.38 -3.21 8.99
N ARG A 130 -5.71 -3.04 9.17
CA ARG A 130 -6.80 -2.42 8.35
C ARG A 130 -6.67 -2.23 6.83
N GLN A 131 -5.51 -1.82 6.32
CA GLN A 131 -5.33 -1.31 4.96
C GLN A 131 -4.74 -2.34 4.00
N GLY A 132 -3.90 -3.29 4.45
CA GLY A 132 -3.46 -4.45 3.65
C GLY A 132 -2.09 -4.34 2.97
N ALA A 133 -1.55 -3.13 2.80
CA ALA A 133 -0.17 -2.87 2.39
C ALA A 133 0.31 -1.52 2.97
N PHE A 134 1.62 -1.28 2.93
CA PHE A 134 2.22 0.01 3.26
C PHE A 134 3.60 0.16 2.62
N THR A 135 4.01 1.40 2.38
CA THR A 135 5.29 1.75 1.74
C THR A 135 6.05 2.81 2.52
N SER A 136 7.35 2.59 2.69
CA SER A 136 8.30 3.61 3.11
C SER A 136 9.00 4.21 1.91
N ALA A 137 8.68 5.48 1.61
CA ALA A 137 9.36 6.26 0.58
C ALA A 137 10.81 6.61 0.93
N ARG A 138 11.13 6.68 2.23
CA ARG A 138 12.48 6.94 2.74
C ARG A 138 13.44 5.77 2.48
N ASN A 139 12.95 4.55 2.70
CA ASN A 139 13.76 3.34 2.63
C ASN A 139 13.53 2.54 1.33
N PHE A 140 12.61 2.98 0.48
CA PHE A 140 12.18 2.29 -0.75
C PHE A 140 11.76 0.84 -0.48
N VAL A 141 10.88 0.65 0.51
CA VAL A 141 10.39 -0.66 0.92
C VAL A 141 8.87 -0.68 0.95
N THR A 142 8.26 -1.68 0.31
CA THR A 142 6.82 -1.97 0.37
C THR A 142 6.57 -3.32 1.04
N HIS A 143 5.58 -3.36 1.93
CA HIS A 143 5.06 -4.59 2.51
C HIS A 143 3.62 -4.80 2.02
N THR A 144 3.30 -6.01 1.53
CA THR A 144 1.99 -6.31 0.94
C THR A 144 1.43 -7.66 1.42
N ASN A 145 0.10 -7.76 1.47
CA ASN A 145 -0.62 -8.92 1.96
C ASN A 145 -0.99 -9.90 0.83
N SER A 146 -0.41 -11.10 0.87
CA SER A 146 -0.65 -12.14 -0.14
C SER A 146 -1.92 -12.99 0.11
N LEU A 147 -2.45 -13.02 1.33
CA LEU A 147 -3.69 -13.77 1.64
C LEU A 147 -4.96 -12.91 1.52
N GLN A 148 -4.89 -11.59 1.60
CA GLN A 148 -6.09 -10.75 1.56
C GLN A 148 -6.76 -10.85 0.19
N PRO A 149 -8.03 -11.29 0.10
CA PRO A 149 -8.69 -11.50 -1.20
C PRO A 149 -8.70 -10.26 -2.09
N ASN A 150 -8.76 -9.08 -1.49
CA ASN A 150 -8.79 -7.79 -2.21
C ASN A 150 -7.40 -7.35 -2.71
N TYR A 151 -6.35 -8.11 -2.45
CA TYR A 151 -4.96 -7.87 -2.87
C TYR A 151 -4.47 -8.97 -3.82
N ARG A 152 -5.39 -9.70 -4.47
CA ARG A 152 -5.08 -10.82 -5.37
C ARG A 152 -5.38 -10.44 -6.82
N ASP A 153 -4.80 -11.23 -7.72
CA ASP A 153 -5.01 -11.13 -9.17
C ASP A 153 -4.72 -9.72 -9.70
N TRP A 154 -5.63 -9.06 -10.42
CA TRP A 154 -5.41 -7.73 -10.99
C TRP A 154 -5.29 -6.63 -9.95
N TYR A 155 -5.97 -6.76 -8.80
CA TYR A 155 -5.79 -5.83 -7.69
C TYR A 155 -4.40 -5.92 -7.06
N ALA A 156 -3.72 -7.06 -7.17
CA ALA A 156 -2.32 -7.16 -6.73
C ALA A 156 -1.41 -6.24 -7.54
N LEU A 157 -1.68 -6.10 -8.85
CA LEU A 157 -0.95 -5.21 -9.75
C LEU A 157 -1.26 -3.75 -9.44
N GLU A 158 -2.54 -3.38 -9.40
CA GLU A 158 -2.97 -2.00 -9.10
C GLU A 158 -2.43 -1.54 -7.75
N LEU A 159 -2.60 -2.35 -6.70
CA LEU A 159 -2.19 -1.96 -5.36
C LEU A 159 -0.67 -1.96 -5.19
N LEU A 160 0.08 -2.78 -5.92
CA LEU A 160 1.53 -2.63 -5.94
C LEU A 160 1.92 -1.27 -6.50
N PHE A 161 1.38 -0.86 -7.64
CA PHE A 161 1.67 0.46 -8.20
C PHE A 161 1.17 1.60 -7.32
N HIS A 162 0.03 1.44 -6.63
CA HIS A 162 -0.46 2.40 -5.63
C HIS A 162 0.58 2.63 -4.55
N GLU A 163 1.10 1.53 -4.01
CA GLU A 163 2.12 1.53 -2.96
C GLU A 163 3.43 2.16 -3.43
N LEU A 164 3.94 1.77 -4.61
CA LEU A 164 5.13 2.36 -5.20
C LEU A 164 4.97 3.86 -5.47
N SER A 165 3.77 4.27 -5.89
CA SER A 165 3.47 5.66 -6.20
C SER A 165 3.47 6.57 -4.96
N HIS A 166 3.45 6.04 -3.74
CA HIS A 166 3.73 6.86 -2.56
C HIS A 166 5.14 7.50 -2.61
N VAL A 167 6.12 6.85 -3.25
CA VAL A 167 7.50 7.35 -3.37
C VAL A 167 7.56 8.73 -4.04
N PRO A 168 7.12 8.91 -5.30
CA PRO A 168 7.12 10.23 -5.92
C PRO A 168 6.24 11.23 -5.16
N PHE A 169 5.12 10.83 -4.56
CA PHE A 169 4.31 11.77 -3.76
C PHE A 169 5.05 12.32 -2.52
N PHE A 170 5.94 11.54 -1.90
CA PHE A 170 6.69 12.01 -0.72
C PHE A 170 8.05 12.62 -1.06
N ASN A 171 8.67 12.21 -2.18
CA ASN A 171 10.00 12.67 -2.57
C ASN A 171 9.97 13.79 -3.62
N ASN A 172 8.85 13.99 -4.32
CA ASN A 172 8.65 15.10 -5.25
C ASN A 172 7.86 16.22 -4.56
N GLU A 173 8.58 17.24 -4.11
CA GLU A 173 7.98 18.41 -3.48
C GLU A 173 6.96 19.10 -4.39
N ARG A 174 7.14 19.07 -5.73
CA ARG A 174 6.19 19.71 -6.64
C ARG A 174 4.82 19.04 -6.60
N LEU A 175 4.75 17.72 -6.74
CA LEU A 175 3.46 17.03 -6.91
C LEU A 175 2.55 17.20 -5.69
N LYS A 176 3.02 16.76 -4.52
CA LYS A 176 2.22 16.82 -3.29
C LYS A 176 1.99 18.26 -2.85
N ASN A 177 3.00 19.13 -2.88
CA ASN A 177 2.83 20.50 -2.40
C ASN A 177 1.95 21.31 -3.35
N SER A 178 2.03 21.12 -4.68
CA SER A 178 1.08 21.77 -5.61
C SER A 178 -0.35 21.35 -5.30
N ILE A 179 -0.62 20.05 -5.13
CA ILE A 179 -1.97 19.57 -4.79
C ILE A 179 -2.44 20.17 -3.47
N GLU A 180 -1.64 20.07 -2.40
CA GLU A 180 -2.05 20.59 -1.09
C GLU A 180 -2.22 22.11 -1.09
N GLN A 181 -1.28 22.84 -1.71
CA GLN A 181 -1.30 24.31 -1.75
C GLN A 181 -2.49 24.82 -2.56
N THR A 182 -2.78 24.26 -3.74
CA THR A 182 -3.95 24.69 -4.53
C THR A 182 -5.24 24.52 -3.73
N PHE A 183 -5.41 23.41 -3.01
CA PHE A 183 -6.60 23.23 -2.17
C PHE A 183 -6.65 24.19 -0.98
N VAL A 184 -5.50 24.56 -0.40
CA VAL A 184 -5.41 25.61 0.62
C VAL A 184 -5.79 26.97 0.04
N ASP A 185 -5.31 27.32 -1.15
CA ASP A 185 -5.58 28.60 -1.81
C ASP A 185 -7.08 28.78 -2.14
N TYR A 186 -7.77 27.69 -2.46
CA TYR A 186 -9.23 27.66 -2.62
C TYR A 186 -10.01 27.63 -1.28
N GLY A 187 -9.32 27.63 -0.14
CA GLY A 187 -9.91 27.64 1.20
C GLY A 187 -10.54 26.31 1.60
N ILE A 188 -9.96 25.19 1.16
CA ILE A 188 -10.47 23.83 1.35
C ILE A 188 -9.56 23.02 2.32
N ALA A 189 -9.24 23.61 3.48
CA ALA A 189 -8.22 23.08 4.40
C ALA A 189 -8.50 21.68 4.97
N GLU A 190 -9.76 21.25 5.06
CA GLU A 190 -10.12 19.90 5.52
C GLU A 190 -9.65 18.79 4.54
N HIS A 191 -9.21 19.17 3.34
CA HIS A 191 -8.75 18.28 2.28
C HIS A 191 -7.22 18.14 2.23
N ALA A 192 -6.50 18.40 3.33
CA ALA A 192 -5.04 18.24 3.49
C ALA A 192 -4.48 16.81 3.22
N ARG A 193 -5.29 15.90 2.67
CA ARG A 193 -4.91 14.56 2.22
C ARG A 193 -5.58 14.16 0.90
N ILE A 194 -6.07 15.12 0.11
CA ILE A 194 -6.75 14.84 -1.16
C ILE A 194 -5.82 14.24 -2.22
N TRP A 195 -4.51 14.38 -2.04
CA TRP A 195 -3.52 13.66 -2.82
C TRP A 195 -3.75 12.14 -2.79
N HIS A 196 -4.28 11.57 -1.69
CA HIS A 196 -4.47 10.12 -1.55
C HIS A 196 -5.63 9.55 -2.39
N PRO A 197 -6.85 10.15 -2.41
CA PRO A 197 -7.88 9.74 -3.37
C PRO A 197 -7.49 10.01 -4.84
N ILE A 198 -6.72 11.07 -5.13
CA ILE A 198 -6.16 11.32 -6.47
C ILE A 198 -5.18 10.20 -6.86
N LEU A 199 -4.30 9.79 -5.94
CA LEU A 199 -3.37 8.67 -6.11
C LEU A 199 -4.12 7.38 -6.47
N PHE A 200 -5.14 7.01 -5.67
CA PHE A 200 -5.98 5.84 -5.94
C PHE A 200 -6.62 5.91 -7.32
N TYR A 201 -7.17 7.08 -7.69
CA TYR A 201 -7.88 7.24 -8.95
C TYR A 201 -6.93 7.09 -10.14
N THR A 202 -5.77 7.76 -10.05
CA THR A 202 -4.77 7.78 -11.12
C THR A 202 -4.21 6.38 -11.38
N VAL A 203 -3.80 5.68 -10.32
CA VAL A 203 -3.25 4.32 -10.45
C VAL A 203 -4.31 3.33 -10.93
N GLY A 204 -5.52 3.44 -10.40
CA GLY A 204 -6.65 2.61 -10.82
C GLY A 204 -6.97 2.77 -12.30
N GLU A 205 -7.05 4.01 -12.78
CA GLU A 205 -7.36 4.31 -14.18
C GLU A 205 -6.23 3.90 -15.13
N VAL A 206 -4.96 4.18 -14.80
CA VAL A 206 -3.82 3.73 -15.62
C VAL A 206 -3.78 2.20 -15.70
N THR A 207 -4.03 1.51 -14.58
CA THR A 207 -4.10 0.04 -14.58
C THR A 207 -5.24 -0.45 -15.47
N ARG A 208 -6.44 0.14 -15.34
CA ARG A 208 -7.63 -0.19 -16.14
C ARG A 208 -7.36 0.00 -17.63
N GLN A 209 -6.77 1.12 -18.04
CA GLN A 209 -6.43 1.42 -19.44
C GLN A 209 -5.40 0.42 -19.98
N ALA A 210 -4.36 0.09 -19.19
CA ALA A 210 -3.31 -0.85 -19.61
C ALA A 210 -3.84 -2.26 -19.90
N ILE A 211 -4.84 -2.71 -19.16
CA ILE A 211 -5.38 -4.08 -19.27
C ILE A 211 -6.70 -4.17 -20.05
N ALA A 212 -7.22 -3.04 -20.55
CA ALA A 212 -8.57 -2.93 -21.11
C ALA A 212 -8.84 -3.91 -22.28
N ASN A 213 -7.82 -4.23 -23.08
CA ASN A 213 -7.95 -5.17 -24.20
C ASN A 213 -8.29 -6.60 -23.74
N GLU A 214 -7.84 -7.01 -22.56
CA GLU A 214 -8.06 -8.35 -21.99
C GLU A 214 -9.13 -8.35 -20.90
N HIS A 215 -9.29 -7.22 -20.22
CA HIS A 215 -10.18 -7.06 -19.08
C HIS A 215 -10.97 -5.74 -19.20
N PRO A 216 -11.86 -5.62 -20.20
CA PRO A 216 -12.62 -4.39 -20.42
C PRO A 216 -13.55 -4.05 -19.25
N ASP A 217 -14.01 -5.06 -18.50
CA ASP A 217 -14.89 -4.91 -17.34
C ASP A 217 -14.12 -4.71 -16.02
N TYR A 218 -12.81 -4.46 -16.09
CA TYR A 218 -12.01 -4.22 -14.88
C TYR A 218 -12.49 -2.97 -14.15
N LEU A 219 -12.84 -3.14 -12.87
CA LEU A 219 -13.22 -2.05 -11.98
C LEU A 219 -12.06 -1.74 -11.03
N PRO A 220 -11.47 -0.52 -11.05
CA PRO A 220 -10.41 -0.13 -10.13
C PRO A 220 -10.75 -0.36 -8.66
N TYR A 221 -9.73 -0.58 -7.84
CA TYR A 221 -9.88 -0.98 -6.44
C TYR A 221 -10.72 0.01 -5.65
N ALA A 222 -10.46 1.31 -5.81
CA ALA A 222 -11.16 2.36 -5.09
C ALA A 222 -12.66 2.39 -5.42
N ASN A 223 -13.04 2.18 -6.69
CA ASN A 223 -14.43 2.04 -7.12
C ASN A 223 -15.04 0.74 -6.57
N LYS A 224 -14.34 -0.40 -6.68
CA LYS A 224 -14.83 -1.70 -6.17
C LYS A 224 -15.06 -1.69 -4.67
N LYS A 225 -14.28 -0.90 -3.93
CA LYS A 225 -14.36 -0.74 -2.47
C LYS A 225 -15.17 0.45 -2.03
N ASN A 226 -15.82 1.17 -2.95
CA ASN A 226 -16.64 2.33 -2.65
C ASN A 226 -15.87 3.38 -1.82
N LEU A 227 -14.56 3.54 -2.07
CA LEU A 227 -13.73 4.48 -1.31
C LEU A 227 -14.13 5.94 -1.55
N TYR A 228 -14.70 6.22 -2.72
CA TYR A 228 -15.25 7.53 -3.06
C TYR A 228 -16.68 7.77 -2.53
N GLN A 229 -17.08 7.08 -1.45
CA GLN A 229 -18.32 7.38 -0.74
C GLN A 229 -18.01 8.09 0.58
N GLY A 230 -18.80 9.10 0.93
CA GLY A 230 -18.63 9.89 2.15
C GLY A 230 -17.47 10.88 2.05
N ARG A 231 -16.39 10.68 2.81
CA ARG A 231 -15.30 11.68 2.95
C ARG A 231 -14.48 11.94 1.68
N TRP A 232 -14.54 11.04 0.70
CA TRP A 232 -13.82 11.15 -0.58
C TRP A 232 -14.80 11.19 -1.75
N ASP A 233 -15.99 11.74 -1.55
CA ASP A 233 -17.03 11.81 -2.56
C ASP A 233 -16.65 12.77 -3.70
N TYR A 234 -15.57 12.55 -4.43
CA TYR A 234 -15.08 13.44 -5.49
C TYR A 234 -14.94 12.70 -6.83
N LEU A 235 -15.56 11.52 -6.97
CA LEU A 235 -15.39 10.68 -8.14
C LEU A 235 -15.84 11.41 -9.42
N THR A 236 -16.99 12.07 -9.37
CA THR A 236 -17.53 12.84 -10.51
C THR A 236 -16.56 13.94 -10.94
N GLU A 237 -15.95 14.63 -9.98
CA GLU A 237 -14.99 15.71 -10.23
C GLU A 237 -13.67 15.15 -10.77
N LEU A 238 -13.20 14.00 -10.27
CA LEU A 238 -12.02 13.31 -10.80
C LEU A 238 -12.26 12.85 -12.24
N GLU A 239 -13.42 12.26 -12.54
CA GLU A 239 -13.79 11.84 -13.90
C GLU A 239 -13.88 13.04 -14.86
N ARG A 240 -14.39 14.18 -14.39
CA ARG A 240 -14.58 15.36 -15.24
C ARG A 240 -13.31 16.18 -15.44
N TYR A 241 -12.49 16.35 -14.39
CA TYR A 241 -11.40 17.33 -14.39
C TYR A 241 -10.01 16.70 -14.26
N TRP A 242 -9.89 15.50 -13.70
CA TRP A 242 -8.61 14.81 -13.55
C TRP A 242 -8.34 13.77 -14.65
N LEU A 243 -9.36 13.03 -15.10
CA LEU A 243 -9.23 12.08 -16.21
C LEU A 243 -8.70 12.70 -17.51
N PRO A 244 -9.08 13.94 -17.91
CA PRO A 244 -8.47 14.59 -19.06
C PRO A 244 -6.94 14.74 -18.94
N TYR A 245 -6.42 15.00 -17.74
CA TYR A 245 -4.98 15.04 -17.50
C TYR A 245 -4.33 13.66 -17.67
N ILE A 246 -4.93 12.60 -17.10
CA ILE A 246 -4.48 11.22 -17.30
C ILE A 246 -4.39 10.88 -18.79
N ASN A 247 -5.37 11.33 -19.56
CA ASN A 247 -5.47 11.11 -21.00
C ASN A 247 -4.60 12.07 -21.85
N GLY A 248 -3.82 12.97 -21.22
CA GLY A 248 -2.94 13.93 -21.91
C GLY A 248 -3.68 15.04 -22.66
N GLN A 249 -4.93 15.32 -22.31
CA GLN A 249 -5.78 16.31 -22.97
C GLN A 249 -5.61 17.72 -22.40
N VAL A 250 -5.23 17.82 -21.12
CA VAL A 250 -4.98 19.09 -20.40
C VAL A 250 -3.70 18.98 -19.58
N SER A 251 -3.14 20.11 -19.18
CA SER A 251 -1.96 20.15 -18.31
C SER A 251 -2.29 19.74 -16.87
N PHE A 252 -1.26 19.35 -16.09
CA PHE A 252 -1.38 19.08 -14.66
C PHE A 252 -1.97 20.28 -13.89
N ASP A 253 -1.43 21.47 -14.13
CA ASP A 253 -1.84 22.70 -13.42
C ASP A 253 -3.30 23.06 -13.74
N GLU A 254 -3.73 22.90 -15.00
CA GLU A 254 -5.11 23.14 -15.42
C GLU A 254 -6.10 22.13 -14.82
N ALA A 255 -5.76 20.83 -14.80
CA ALA A 255 -6.59 19.81 -14.17
C ALA A 255 -6.73 20.03 -12.66
N LEU A 256 -5.64 20.39 -12.00
CA LEU A 256 -5.62 20.64 -10.56
C LEU A 256 -6.46 21.86 -10.17
N ASP A 257 -6.32 22.98 -10.89
CA ASP A 257 -7.13 24.18 -10.67
C ASP A 257 -8.62 23.90 -10.87
N ASN A 258 -8.98 23.26 -11.98
CA ASN A 258 -10.37 22.91 -12.28
C ASN A 258 -10.97 21.96 -11.23
N LEU A 259 -10.20 20.97 -10.77
CA LEU A 259 -10.61 20.04 -9.73
C LEU A 259 -10.86 20.76 -8.39
N ALA A 260 -9.91 21.59 -7.96
CA ALA A 260 -10.04 22.36 -6.71
C ALA A 260 -11.24 23.31 -6.75
N LYS A 261 -11.42 24.03 -7.86
CA LYS A 261 -12.55 24.92 -8.11
C LYS A 261 -13.89 24.18 -8.05
N ALA A 262 -13.99 23.03 -8.70
CA ALA A 262 -15.21 22.23 -8.70
C ALA A 262 -15.58 21.73 -7.30
N ILE A 263 -14.59 21.23 -6.56
CA ILE A 263 -14.81 20.77 -5.18
C ILE A 263 -15.23 21.94 -4.28
N LYS A 264 -14.63 23.12 -4.44
CA LYS A 264 -15.02 24.33 -3.69
C LYS A 264 -16.47 24.71 -3.92
N GLN A 265 -16.96 24.62 -5.15
CA GLN A 265 -18.33 25.02 -5.49
C GLN A 265 -19.40 24.11 -4.87
N ARG A 266 -19.01 22.92 -4.41
CA ARG A 266 -19.89 21.95 -3.77
C ARG A 266 -19.89 22.02 -2.24
N ALA A 267 -18.83 22.59 -1.64
CA ALA A 267 -18.66 22.73 -0.19
C ALA A 267 -19.35 23.99 0.34
#